data_AF-A0A4R6RQJ1-F1
#
_entry.id   AF-A0A4R6RQJ1-F1
#
_cell.length_a   1.000
_cell.length_b   1.000
_cell.length_c   1.000
_cell.angle_alpha   90.00
_cell.angle_beta   90.00
_cell.angle_gamma   90.00
#
_symmetry.space_group_name_H-M   'P 1'
#
loop_
_entity.id
_entity.type
_entity.pdbx_description
1 polymer ?
#
loop_
_entity_poly.entity_id
_entity_poly.type
_entity_poly.pdbx_seq_one_letter_code
_entity_poly.pdbx_strand_id
1 'polypeptide(L)'
;MPPRYPKEFRDDVIRIALNRGPEVTLAQIAKDFGIHVGTLDKWLREERVEQGQKPGVTRSENAELRELRKRNRLLEQEVEVLRRAAA
;
A
#
# COMPACT_ATOMS: atom_id res chain seq x y z
N MET A 1 4.54 -14.48 11.34
CA MET A 1 4.37 -13.04 11.04
C MET A 1 3.25 -12.54 11.94
N PRO A 2 3.42 -11.45 12.70
CA PRO A 2 2.35 -10.93 13.55
C PRO A 2 1.11 -10.61 12.68
N PRO A 3 -0.10 -10.78 13.24
CA PRO A 3 -1.34 -10.51 12.51
C PRO A 3 -1.34 -9.04 12.06
N ARG A 4 -1.81 -8.82 10.83
CA ARG A 4 -1.96 -7.46 10.29
C ARG A 4 -3.10 -6.77 11.04
N TYR A 5 -2.91 -5.49 11.36
CA TYR A 5 -4.01 -4.67 11.86
C TYR A 5 -5.19 -4.69 10.87
N PRO A 6 -6.44 -4.78 11.36
CA PRO A 6 -7.61 -4.65 10.51
C PRO A 6 -7.57 -3.34 9.70
N LYS A 7 -8.09 -3.39 8.48
CA LYS A 7 -8.12 -2.21 7.59
C LYS A 7 -8.88 -1.05 8.24
N GLU A 8 -10.04 -1.33 8.80
CA GLU A 8 -10.90 -0.33 9.46
C GLU A 8 -10.16 0.38 10.61
N PHE A 9 -9.48 -0.39 11.47
CA PHE A 9 -8.66 0.16 12.55
C PHE A 9 -7.57 1.10 12.02
N ARG A 10 -6.83 0.66 10.98
CA ARG A 10 -5.80 1.49 10.35
C ARG A 10 -6.41 2.78 9.80
N ASP A 11 -7.52 2.70 9.08
CA ASP A 11 -8.14 3.84 8.42
C ASP A 11 -8.70 4.85 9.43
N ASP A 12 -9.30 4.38 10.52
CA ASP A 12 -9.78 5.23 11.61
C ASP A 12 -8.63 5.97 12.29
N VAL A 13 -7.53 5.27 12.57
CA VAL A 13 -6.34 5.88 13.20
C VAL A 13 -5.69 6.90 12.26
N ILE A 14 -5.60 6.61 10.96
CA ILE A 14 -5.13 7.57 9.94
C ILE A 14 -6.04 8.81 9.93
N ARG A 15 -7.36 8.63 9.91
CA ARG A 15 -8.33 9.74 9.90
C ARG A 15 -8.15 10.64 11.12
N ILE A 16 -7.99 10.07 12.32
CA ILE A 16 -7.74 10.83 13.55
C ILE A 16 -6.40 11.56 13.45
N ALA A 17 -5.35 10.90 12.98
CA ALA A 17 -4.03 11.50 12.86
C ALA A 17 -3.94 12.62 11.80
N LEU A 18 -4.74 12.56 10.74
CA LEU A 18 -4.84 13.61 9.72
C LEU A 18 -5.63 14.82 10.22
N ASN A 19 -6.66 14.61 11.05
CA ASN A 19 -7.53 15.66 11.59
C ASN A 19 -7.09 16.15 12.98
N ARG A 20 -5.89 15.79 13.42
CA ARG A 20 -5.39 16.14 14.75
C ARG A 20 -5.12 17.64 14.89
N GLY A 21 -5.37 18.20 16.07
CA GLY A 21 -4.99 19.57 16.39
C GLY A 21 -3.46 19.76 16.41
N PRO A 22 -2.96 21.01 16.31
CA PRO A 22 -1.53 21.31 16.24
C PRO A 22 -0.74 20.82 17.47
N GLU A 23 -1.40 20.81 18.65
CA GLU A 23 -0.82 20.35 19.92
C GLU A 23 -0.74 18.82 20.04
N VAL A 24 -1.45 18.08 19.20
CA VAL A 24 -1.51 16.61 19.28
C VAL A 24 -0.40 16.00 18.44
N THR A 25 0.51 15.28 19.09
CA THR A 25 1.62 14.60 18.43
C THR A 25 1.20 13.23 17.90
N LEU A 26 1.88 12.76 16.85
CA LEU A 26 1.73 11.38 16.36
C LEU A 26 2.10 10.34 17.42
N ALA A 27 3.05 10.68 18.31
CA ALA A 27 3.45 9.81 19.40
C ALA A 27 2.33 9.60 20.42
N GLN A 28 1.58 10.65 20.74
CA GLN A 28 0.43 10.57 21.63
C GLN A 28 -0.66 9.67 21.02
N ILE A 29 -1.04 9.94 19.75
CA ILE A 29 -2.04 9.13 19.05
C ILE A 29 -1.62 7.66 18.99
N ALA A 30 -0.36 7.39 18.59
CA ALA A 30 0.15 6.03 18.52
C ALA A 30 0.09 5.31 19.89
N LYS A 31 0.42 6.02 20.97
CA LYS A 31 0.31 5.51 22.35
C LYS A 31 -1.14 5.20 22.73
N ASP A 32 -2.07 6.08 22.42
CA ASP A 32 -3.51 5.92 22.73
C ASP A 32 -4.11 4.70 22.02
N PHE A 33 -3.64 4.40 20.81
CA PHE A 33 -4.06 3.24 20.01
C PHE A 33 -3.19 1.99 20.22
N GLY A 34 -2.19 2.04 21.11
CA GLY A 34 -1.31 0.90 21.41
C GLY A 34 -0.43 0.46 20.23
N ILE A 35 -0.12 1.37 19.30
CA ILE A 35 0.73 1.10 18.14
C ILE A 35 2.07 1.82 18.24
N HIS A 36 3.07 1.31 17.53
CA HIS A 36 4.36 2.00 17.44
C HIS A 36 4.25 3.26 16.57
N VAL A 37 4.89 4.36 16.96
CA VAL A 37 4.82 5.65 16.23
C VAL A 37 5.27 5.50 14.77
N GLY A 38 6.32 4.70 14.52
CA GLY A 38 6.78 4.41 13.16
C GLY A 38 5.77 3.64 12.30
N THR A 39 4.86 2.87 12.92
CA THR A 39 3.74 2.23 12.20
C THR A 39 2.75 3.28 11.70
N LEU A 40 2.40 4.23 12.57
CA LEU A 40 1.51 5.34 12.20
C LEU A 40 2.14 6.25 11.14
N ASP A 41 3.43 6.59 11.28
CA ASP A 41 4.14 7.40 10.28
C ASP A 41 4.17 6.72 8.90
N LYS A 42 4.45 5.41 8.87
CA LYS A 42 4.38 4.62 7.64
C LYS A 42 2.99 4.66 7.01
N TRP A 43 1.94 4.49 7.81
CA TRP A 43 0.57 4.54 7.31
C TRP A 43 0.21 5.89 6.72
N LEU A 44 0.59 6.99 7.36
CA LEU A 44 0.39 8.34 6.86
C LEU A 44 1.17 8.60 5.58
N ARG A 45 2.40 8.09 5.49
CA ARG A 45 3.21 8.18 4.27
C ARG A 45 2.55 7.43 3.10
N GLU A 46 2.06 6.22 3.33
CA GLU A 46 1.32 5.45 2.32
C GLU A 46 0.04 6.18 1.90
N GLU A 47 -0.67 6.78 2.85
CA GLU A 47 -1.89 7.56 2.58
C GLU A 47 -1.59 8.81 1.73
N ARG A 48 -0.49 9.53 2.00
CA ARG A 48 -0.06 10.67 1.17
C ARG A 48 0.28 10.24 -0.27
N VAL A 49 0.80 9.03 -0.45
CA VAL A 49 1.03 8.48 -1.81
C VAL A 49 -0.31 8.20 -2.48
N GLU A 50 -1.24 7.57 -1.77
CA GLU A 50 -2.59 7.28 -2.28
C GLU A 50 -3.36 8.56 -2.65
N GLN A 51 -3.16 9.65 -1.91
CA GLN A 51 -3.76 10.96 -2.18
C GLN A 51 -2.97 11.79 -3.22
N GLY A 52 -1.90 11.24 -3.81
CA GLY A 52 -1.07 11.95 -4.80
C GLY A 52 -0.23 13.11 -4.25
N GLN A 53 -0.17 13.28 -2.93
CA GLN A 53 0.60 14.33 -2.27
C GLN A 53 2.09 14.01 -2.18
N LYS A 54 2.47 12.74 -2.39
CA LYS A 54 3.86 12.28 -2.41
C LYS A 54 4.06 11.30 -3.57
N PRO A 55 5.20 11.38 -4.30
CA PRO A 55 5.51 10.37 -5.31
C PRO A 55 5.62 8.97 -4.70
N GLY A 56 5.05 8.00 -5.41
CA GLY A 56 5.04 6.59 -5.04
C GLY A 56 4.05 5.81 -5.91
N VAL A 57 4.06 4.49 -5.77
CA VAL A 57 3.09 3.62 -6.45
C VAL A 57 1.90 3.41 -5.52
N THR A 58 0.72 3.84 -5.97
CA THR A 58 -0.55 3.66 -5.28
C THR A 58 -0.95 2.18 -5.23
N ARG A 59 -1.96 1.86 -4.43
CA ARG A 59 -2.44 0.47 -4.31
C ARG A 59 -3.05 -0.02 -5.62
N SER A 60 -3.78 0.84 -6.34
CA SER A 60 -4.40 0.53 -7.63
C SER A 60 -3.34 0.29 -8.72
N GLU A 61 -2.35 1.17 -8.86
CA GLU A 61 -1.25 1.01 -9.81
C GLU A 61 -0.46 -0.28 -9.53
N ASN A 62 -0.21 -0.61 -8.26
CA ASN A 62 0.47 -1.86 -7.92
C ASN A 62 -0.36 -3.10 -8.28
N ALA A 63 -1.69 -3.04 -8.13
CA ALA A 63 -2.58 -4.11 -8.54
C ALA A 63 -2.55 -4.29 -10.07
N GLU A 64 -2.61 -3.19 -10.82
CA GLU A 64 -2.51 -3.21 -12.27
C GLU A 64 -1.16 -3.76 -12.74
N LEU A 65 -0.04 -3.33 -12.14
CA LEU A 65 1.29 -3.84 -12.43
C LEU A 65 1.41 -5.35 -12.23
N ARG A 66 0.74 -5.92 -11.22
CA ARG A 66 0.72 -7.37 -10.99
C ARG A 66 -0.04 -8.09 -12.09
N GLU A 67 -1.21 -7.60 -12.47
CA GLU A 67 -2.01 -8.19 -13.54
C GLU A 67 -1.33 -8.08 -14.90
N LEU A 68 -0.66 -6.95 -15.18
CA LEU A 68 0.14 -6.78 -16.38
C LEU A 68 1.32 -7.75 -16.41
N ARG A 69 2.06 -7.90 -15.31
CA ARG A 69 3.16 -8.88 -15.21
C ARG A 69 2.68 -10.31 -15.40
N LYS A 70 1.50 -10.66 -14.88
CA LYS A 70 0.89 -11.98 -15.07
C LYS A 70 0.53 -12.21 -16.53
N ARG A 71 -0.14 -11.25 -17.17
CA ARG A 71 -0.50 -11.31 -18.60
C ARG A 71 0.74 -11.41 -19.49
N ASN A 72 1.76 -10.61 -19.21
CA ASN A 72 3.00 -10.60 -19.97
C ASN A 72 3.71 -11.95 -19.92
N ARG A 73 3.80 -12.58 -18.74
CA ARG A 73 4.34 -13.94 -18.60
C ARG A 73 3.57 -14.98 -19.41
N LEU A 74 2.24 -14.88 -19.45
CA LEU A 74 1.42 -15.80 -20.25
C LEU A 74 1.70 -15.63 -21.76
N LEU A 75 1.75 -14.37 -22.22
CA LEU A 75 2.05 -14.06 -23.62
C LEU A 75 3.45 -14.55 -24.02
N GLU A 76 4.45 -14.38 -23.15
CA GLU A 76 5.80 -14.91 -23.38
C GLU A 76 5.80 -16.43 -23.57
N GLN A 77 5.02 -17.16 -22.77
CA GLN A 77 4.86 -18.62 -22.91
C GLN A 77 4.15 -19.00 -24.21
N GLU A 78 3.07 -18.31 -24.57
CA GLU A 78 2.34 -18.54 -25.82
C GLU A 78 3.25 -18.31 -27.05
N VAL A 79 4.01 -17.22 -27.05
CA VAL A 79 4.97 -16.91 -28.12
C VAL A 79 6.04 -18.00 -28.21
N GLU A 80 6.54 -18.51 -27.09
CA GLU A 80 7.51 -19.60 -27.09
C GLU A 80 6.93 -20.90 -27.69
N VAL A 81 5.71 -21.27 -27.33
CA VAL A 81 5.02 -22.44 -27.90
C VAL A 81 4.84 -22.29 -29.40
N LEU A 82 4.36 -21.13 -29.86
CA LEU A 82 4.18 -20.84 -31.28
C LEU A 82 5.51 -20.90 -32.05
N ARG A 83 6.60 -20.37 -31.47
CA ARG A 83 7.94 -20.46 -32.07
C ARG A 83 8.44 -21.90 -32.19
N ARG A 84 8.20 -22.74 -31.18
CA ARG A 84 8.58 -24.16 -31.22
C ARG A 84 7.74 -24.96 -32.23
N ALA A 85 6.48 -24.62 -32.43
CA ALA A 85 5.60 -25.30 -33.38
C ALA A 85 5.89 -24.90 -34.85
N ALA A 86 6.48 -23.73 -35.07
CA ALA A 86 6.87 -23.25 -36.39
C ALA A 86 8.30 -23.64 -36.82
N ALA A 87 9.06 -24.30 -35.94
CA ALA A 87 10.39 -24.84 -36.19
C ALA A 87 10.30 -26.33 -36.54
#